data_AF-A0A3S0AX66-F1
#
_entry.id   AF-A0A3S0AX66-F1
#
_cell.length_a   1.000
_cell.length_b   1.000
_cell.length_c   1.000
_cell.angle_alpha   90.00
_cell.angle_beta   90.00
_cell.angle_gamma   90.00
#
_symmetry.space_group_name_H-M   'P 1'
#
loop_
_entity.id
_entity.type
_entity.pdbx_description
1 polymer ?
#
loop_
_entity_poly.entity_id
_entity_poly.type
_entity_poly.pdbx_seq_one_letter_code
_entity_poly.pdbx_strand_id
1 'polypeptide(L)'
;MNTKSRAKAKGNYAFIDNQNLNLGIQKLGWKMDWRKFRKFLAEQYGVTKAYMFIGHMPEHEDMYLQLHDAGYLIVLKPTFDMSKPQKQQVPDKEKPEDKKPVKGNVDAELVLWAVKEMKNYQKAVIVSGDGDFYSLIEYLEAEKKLLHLLAPNTQYSSLYNKYEEYVQRLDKHRQELSYRLYKKANGTKSPAAK
;
A
#
# COMPACT_ATOMS: atom_id res chain seq x y z
N MET A 1 29.22 -0.36 -38.02
CA MET A 1 29.06 -0.75 -36.59
C MET A 1 27.60 -0.55 -36.23
N ASN A 2 26.88 -1.64 -35.94
CA ASN A 2 25.43 -1.61 -35.72
C ASN A 2 25.15 -1.51 -34.21
N THR A 3 25.00 -0.30 -33.68
CA THR A 3 24.63 -0.06 -32.28
C THR A 3 23.13 -0.27 -32.09
N LYS A 4 22.71 -1.54 -31.96
CA LYS A 4 21.38 -1.85 -31.45
C LYS A 4 21.27 -1.23 -30.04
N SER A 5 20.48 -0.18 -29.88
CA SER A 5 20.15 0.36 -28.55
C SER A 5 19.50 -0.77 -27.75
N ARG A 6 20.18 -1.25 -26.72
CA ARG A 6 19.64 -2.27 -25.83
C ARG A 6 18.40 -1.65 -25.17
N ALA A 7 17.20 -2.11 -25.53
CA ALA A 7 15.97 -1.65 -24.90
C ALA A 7 16.15 -1.78 -23.38
N LYS A 8 15.96 -0.68 -22.65
CA LYS A 8 16.13 -0.66 -21.20
C LYS A 8 15.24 -1.75 -20.60
N ALA A 9 15.82 -2.70 -19.86
CA ALA A 9 15.06 -3.77 -19.24
C ALA A 9 13.93 -3.17 -18.39
N LYS A 10 12.71 -3.64 -18.58
CA LYS A 10 11.54 -3.17 -17.82
C LYS A 10 11.77 -3.54 -16.35
N GLY A 11 11.64 -2.58 -15.45
CA GLY A 11 11.72 -2.86 -14.02
C GLY A 11 10.48 -3.60 -13.51
N ASN A 12 10.52 -4.01 -12.24
CA ASN A 12 9.35 -4.57 -11.57
C ASN A 12 8.47 -3.44 -11.05
N TYR A 13 7.16 -3.68 -10.96
CA TYR A 13 6.21 -2.73 -10.37
C TYR A 13 5.66 -3.30 -9.06
N ALA A 14 5.27 -2.42 -8.14
CA ALA A 14 4.55 -2.77 -6.92
C ALA A 14 3.13 -2.20 -6.95
N PHE A 15 2.16 -2.98 -6.48
CA PHE A 15 0.76 -2.60 -6.32
C PHE A 15 0.39 -2.80 -4.85
N ILE A 16 0.11 -1.70 -4.16
CA ILE A 16 0.08 -1.64 -2.70
C ILE A 16 -1.31 -1.25 -2.21
N ASP A 17 -1.95 -2.15 -1.48
CA ASP A 17 -3.12 -1.84 -0.69
C ASP A 17 -2.69 -1.13 0.60
N ASN A 18 -2.81 0.20 0.59
CA ASN A 18 -2.39 1.03 1.72
C ASN A 18 -3.19 0.75 2.98
N GLN A 19 -4.48 0.43 2.85
CA GLN A 19 -5.34 0.22 4.00
C GLN A 19 -4.98 -1.07 4.71
N ASN A 20 -4.86 -2.18 3.97
CA ASN A 20 -4.47 -3.46 4.53
C ASN A 20 -3.06 -3.39 5.13
N LEU A 21 -2.11 -2.77 4.42
CA LEU A 21 -0.74 -2.61 4.90
C LEU A 21 -0.68 -1.79 6.18
N ASN A 22 -1.26 -0.58 6.19
CA ASN A 22 -1.17 0.32 7.32
C ASN A 22 -1.85 -0.26 8.57
N LEU A 23 -3.06 -0.80 8.43
CA LEU A 23 -3.76 -1.44 9.55
C LEU A 23 -3.03 -2.69 10.05
N GLY A 24 -2.50 -3.51 9.14
CA GLY A 24 -1.72 -4.70 9.49
C GLY A 24 -0.46 -4.38 10.30
N ILE A 25 0.25 -3.31 9.93
CA ILE A 25 1.45 -2.87 10.65
C ILE A 25 1.11 -2.18 11.98
N GLN A 26 0.07 -1.33 12.01
CA GLN A 26 -0.36 -0.66 13.24
C GLN A 26 -0.79 -1.63 14.34
N LYS A 27 -1.42 -2.75 13.99
CA LYS A 27 -1.74 -3.84 14.94
C LYS A 27 -0.50 -4.39 15.67
N LEU A 28 0.69 -4.24 15.09
CA LEU A 28 1.96 -4.65 15.69
C LEU A 28 2.64 -3.53 16.51
N GLY A 29 1.99 -2.37 16.68
CA GLY A 29 2.47 -1.29 17.52
C GLY A 29 3.63 -0.48 16.93
N TRP A 30 3.80 -0.46 15.60
CA TRP A 30 4.77 0.40 14.93
C TRP A 30 4.18 1.06 13.69
N LYS A 31 4.87 2.10 13.20
CA LYS A 31 4.48 2.86 12.01
C LYS A 31 5.53 2.70 10.92
N MET A 32 5.04 2.43 9.70
CA MET A 32 5.86 2.31 8.50
C MET A 32 6.49 3.65 8.13
N ASP A 33 7.80 3.66 7.91
CA ASP A 33 8.51 4.76 7.25
C ASP A 33 8.42 4.56 5.73
N TRP A 34 7.56 5.35 5.09
CA TRP A 34 7.24 5.21 3.67
C TRP A 34 8.43 5.47 2.74
N ARG A 35 9.39 6.31 3.15
CA ARG A 35 10.61 6.55 2.35
C ARG A 35 11.51 5.32 2.39
N LYS A 36 11.68 4.72 3.57
CA LYS A 36 12.43 3.47 3.70
C LYS A 36 11.74 2.32 2.98
N PHE A 37 10.42 2.23 3.06
CA PHE A 37 9.69 1.19 2.34
C PHE A 37 9.81 1.34 0.83
N ARG A 38 9.75 2.56 0.27
CA ARG A 38 10.00 2.78 -1.16
C ARG A 38 11.39 2.32 -1.56
N LYS A 39 12.41 2.66 -0.76
CA LYS A 39 13.80 2.26 -0.99
C LYS A 39 13.96 0.74 -0.92
N PHE A 40 13.40 0.11 0.11
CA PHE A 40 13.36 -1.35 0.27
C PHE A 40 12.77 -2.04 -0.97
N LEU A 41 11.64 -1.54 -1.49
CA LEU A 41 11.04 -2.08 -2.72
C LEU A 41 11.99 -1.96 -3.93
N ALA A 42 12.68 -0.83 -4.07
CA ALA A 42 13.64 -0.63 -5.15
C ALA A 42 14.84 -1.58 -5.05
N GLU A 43 15.40 -1.73 -3.85
CA GLU A 43 16.65 -2.47 -3.63
C GLU A 43 16.43 -3.98 -3.58
N GLN A 44 15.40 -4.45 -2.87
CA GLN A 44 15.16 -5.89 -2.67
C GLN A 44 14.44 -6.53 -3.86
N TYR A 45 13.57 -5.77 -4.53
CA TYR A 45 12.67 -6.32 -5.56
C TYR A 45 12.83 -5.63 -6.92
N GLY A 46 13.78 -4.71 -7.09
CA GLY A 46 13.96 -4.00 -8.36
C GLY A 46 12.74 -3.16 -8.78
N VAL A 47 11.97 -2.67 -7.80
CA VAL A 47 10.72 -1.94 -8.08
C VAL A 47 11.01 -0.52 -8.57
N THR A 48 10.65 -0.28 -9.82
CA THR A 48 10.82 1.01 -10.51
C THR A 48 9.61 1.92 -10.41
N LYS A 49 8.39 1.37 -10.36
CA LYS A 49 7.15 2.10 -10.06
C LYS A 49 6.37 1.40 -8.96
N ALA A 50 5.88 2.17 -7.99
CA ALA A 50 5.08 1.65 -6.88
C ALA A 50 3.74 2.41 -6.84
N TYR A 51 2.66 1.72 -7.19
CA TYR A 51 1.31 2.25 -7.13
C TYR A 51 0.73 2.03 -5.74
N MET A 52 0.28 3.12 -5.10
CA MET A 52 -0.32 3.10 -3.77
C MET A 52 -1.82 3.38 -3.92
N PHE A 53 -2.65 2.40 -3.57
CA PHE A 53 -4.11 2.49 -3.68
C PHE A 53 -4.68 2.94 -2.35
N ILE A 54 -5.39 4.07 -2.36
CA ILE A 54 -5.90 4.70 -1.15
C ILE A 54 -7.34 5.16 -1.38
N GLY A 55 -8.25 4.81 -0.46
CA GLY A 55 -9.58 5.43 -0.42
C GLY A 55 -9.44 6.92 -0.16
N HIS A 56 -10.02 7.75 -1.03
CA HIS A 56 -9.87 9.20 -0.94
C HIS A 56 -10.53 9.75 0.34
N MET A 57 -9.79 10.56 1.08
CA MET A 57 -10.26 11.28 2.26
C MET A 57 -9.68 12.70 2.18
N PRO A 58 -10.52 13.74 1.99
CA PRO A 58 -10.06 15.12 1.81
C PRO A 58 -9.14 15.62 2.93
N GLU A 59 -9.35 15.15 4.16
CA GLU A 59 -8.57 15.57 5.33
C GLU A 59 -7.14 15.01 5.38
N HIS A 60 -6.74 14.19 4.40
CA HIS A 60 -5.44 13.50 4.38
C HIS A 60 -4.49 13.99 3.27
N GLU A 61 -4.66 15.22 2.77
CA GLU A 61 -3.81 15.79 1.72
C GLU A 61 -2.31 15.75 2.03
N ASP A 62 -1.91 16.10 3.25
CA ASP A 62 -0.50 16.07 3.69
C ASP A 62 0.11 14.66 3.59
N MET A 63 -0.68 13.63 3.89
CA MET A 63 -0.25 12.23 3.75
C MET A 63 -0.02 11.88 2.27
N TYR A 64 -0.90 12.35 1.37
CA TYR A 64 -0.74 12.13 -0.06
C TYR A 64 0.52 12.83 -0.59
N LEU A 65 0.79 14.06 -0.17
CA LEU A 65 2.02 14.77 -0.55
C LEU A 65 3.28 14.03 -0.06
N GLN A 66 3.29 13.56 1.18
CA GLN A 66 4.42 12.79 1.71
C GLN A 66 4.68 11.49 0.94
N LEU A 67 3.62 10.79 0.52
CA LEU A 67 3.74 9.57 -0.30
C LEU A 67 4.21 9.90 -1.71
N HIS A 68 3.72 10.97 -2.32
CA HIS A 68 4.19 11.44 -3.62
C HIS A 68 5.68 11.79 -3.57
N ASP A 69 6.12 12.55 -2.56
CA ASP A 69 7.52 12.93 -2.35
C ASP A 69 8.42 11.75 -1.98
N ALA A 70 7.84 10.66 -1.48
CA ALA A 70 8.53 9.39 -1.30
C ALA A 70 8.64 8.59 -2.61
N GLY A 71 8.01 9.02 -3.72
CA GLY A 71 8.10 8.40 -5.03
C GLY A 71 7.04 7.33 -5.31
N TYR A 72 5.88 7.43 -4.66
CA TYR A 72 4.71 6.59 -4.95
C TYR A 72 3.80 7.23 -6.00
N LEU A 73 3.21 6.39 -6.84
CA LEU A 73 2.15 6.76 -7.77
C LEU A 73 0.81 6.52 -7.08
N ILE A 74 0.19 7.59 -6.59
CA ILE A 74 -1.04 7.49 -5.81
C ILE A 74 -2.22 7.29 -6.76
N VAL A 75 -2.97 6.22 -6.56
CA VAL A 75 -4.24 5.97 -7.27
C VAL A 75 -5.36 6.21 -6.28
N LEU A 76 -6.02 7.36 -6.45
CA LEU A 76 -7.21 7.74 -5.67
C LEU A 76 -8.46 7.31 -6.43
N LYS A 77 -9.35 6.58 -5.76
CA LYS A 77 -10.72 6.46 -6.24
C LYS A 77 -11.44 7.78 -5.99
N PRO A 78 -12.09 8.40 -6.99
CA PRO A 78 -12.95 9.53 -6.73
C PRO A 78 -14.08 9.05 -5.80
N THR A 79 -14.02 9.43 -4.52
CA THR A 79 -15.18 9.30 -3.63
C THR A 79 -16.21 10.28 -4.14
N PHE A 80 -17.42 9.81 -4.42
CA PHE A 80 -18.54 10.67 -4.78
C PHE A 80 -18.60 11.84 -3.79
N ASP A 81 -18.46 13.05 -4.34
CA ASP A 81 -18.46 14.28 -3.59
C ASP A 81 -19.86 14.53 -2.99
N MET A 82 -20.04 14.16 -1.72
CA MET A 82 -21.26 14.41 -0.95
C MET A 82 -21.44 15.91 -0.61
N SER A 83 -20.49 16.79 -0.96
CA SER A 83 -20.64 18.23 -0.77
C SER A 83 -21.53 18.91 -1.82
N LYS A 84 -21.88 18.21 -2.90
CA LYS A 84 -22.97 18.63 -3.79
C LYS A 84 -24.29 18.07 -3.25
N PRO A 85 -25.29 18.94 -2.96
CA PRO A 85 -26.60 18.46 -2.55
C PRO A 85 -27.17 17.62 -3.69
N GLN A 86 -27.24 16.30 -3.48
CA GLN A 86 -28.09 15.46 -4.29
C GLN A 86 -29.52 15.89 -3.97
N LYS A 87 -30.29 16.26 -5.00
CA LYS A 87 -31.74 16.19 -4.92
C LYS A 87 -32.11 14.71 -4.77
N GLN A 88 -31.99 14.18 -3.57
CA GLN A 88 -32.57 12.90 -3.19
C GLN A 88 -34.08 13.14 -3.11
N GLN A 89 -34.77 12.81 -4.20
CA GLN A 89 -36.18 12.43 -4.08
C GLN A 89 -36.19 11.01 -3.53
N VAL A 90 -36.25 10.90 -2.20
CA VAL A 90 -36.77 9.71 -1.53
C VAL A 90 -37.60 10.19 -0.34
N PRO A 91 -38.86 9.75 -0.23
CA PRO A 91 -39.75 10.19 0.82
C PRO A 91 -39.38 9.53 2.15
N ASP A 92 -39.12 10.40 3.12
CA ASP A 92 -39.47 10.35 4.53
C ASP A 92 -39.36 9.02 5.33
N LYS A 93 -38.66 9.19 6.47
CA LYS A 93 -38.69 8.41 7.73
C LYS A 93 -37.73 7.20 7.85
N GLU A 94 -36.64 7.39 8.60
CA GLU A 94 -36.45 6.87 9.97
C GLU A 94 -34.98 7.02 10.45
N LYS A 95 -34.80 7.77 11.55
CA LYS A 95 -33.67 7.89 12.52
C LYS A 95 -32.22 8.17 12.03
N PRO A 96 -31.48 9.08 12.69
CA PRO A 96 -30.08 9.34 12.39
C PRO A 96 -29.20 8.32 13.15
N GLU A 97 -28.95 7.17 12.55
CA GLU A 97 -27.75 6.41 12.91
C GLU A 97 -26.58 7.02 12.13
N ASP A 98 -25.50 7.34 12.82
CA ASP A 98 -24.25 7.86 12.27
C ASP A 98 -23.84 7.04 11.04
N LYS A 99 -24.21 7.51 9.83
CA LYS A 99 -23.75 6.96 8.57
C LYS A 99 -22.26 7.21 8.51
N LYS A 100 -21.48 6.25 9.01
CA LYS A 100 -20.03 6.20 8.80
C LYS A 100 -19.79 6.45 7.31
N PRO A 101 -19.01 7.46 6.93
CA PRO A 101 -18.76 7.75 5.53
C PRO A 101 -18.27 6.46 4.87
N VAL A 102 -18.95 6.06 3.80
CA VAL A 102 -18.67 4.82 3.07
C VAL A 102 -17.26 4.92 2.54
N LYS A 103 -16.33 4.28 3.24
CA LYS A 103 -14.92 4.22 2.88
C LYS A 103 -14.81 3.53 1.52
N GLY A 104 -14.39 4.25 0.49
CA GLY A 104 -14.30 3.70 -0.87
C GLY A 104 -13.29 2.56 -0.93
N ASN A 105 -13.76 1.33 -1.19
CA ASN A 105 -12.91 0.19 -1.51
C ASN A 105 -12.17 0.46 -2.84
N VAL A 106 -10.86 0.19 -2.87
CA VAL A 106 -9.93 0.42 -3.99
C VAL A 106 -9.39 -0.88 -4.62
N ASP A 107 -9.94 -2.02 -4.24
CA ASP A 107 -9.44 -3.35 -4.61
C ASP A 107 -9.60 -3.59 -6.11
N ALA A 108 -10.75 -3.22 -6.67
CA ALA A 108 -11.02 -3.31 -8.10
C ALA A 108 -10.04 -2.45 -8.91
N GLU A 109 -9.72 -1.24 -8.43
CA GLU A 109 -8.74 -0.37 -9.06
C GLU A 109 -7.33 -0.98 -8.99
N LEU A 110 -6.95 -1.59 -7.87
CA LEU A 110 -5.66 -2.29 -7.75
C LEU A 110 -5.53 -3.41 -8.77
N VAL A 111 -6.54 -4.29 -8.85
CA VAL A 111 -6.59 -5.38 -9.83
C VAL A 111 -6.50 -4.85 -11.25
N LEU A 112 -7.31 -3.83 -11.58
CA LEU A 112 -7.33 -3.25 -12.92
C LEU A 112 -5.98 -2.66 -13.31
N TRP A 113 -5.32 -1.90 -12.41
CA TRP A 113 -4.02 -1.29 -12.68
C TRP A 113 -2.91 -2.32 -12.82
N ALA A 114 -2.92 -3.39 -12.01
CA ALA A 114 -1.98 -4.49 -12.14
C ALA A 114 -2.06 -5.13 -13.54
N VAL A 115 -3.28 -5.41 -14.01
CA VAL A 115 -3.49 -6.00 -15.34
C VAL A 115 -3.18 -4.99 -16.46
N LYS A 116 -3.62 -3.75 -16.33
CA LYS A 116 -3.41 -2.67 -17.32
C LYS A 116 -1.91 -2.42 -17.57
N GLU A 117 -1.11 -2.40 -16.51
CA GLU A 117 0.33 -2.14 -16.61
C GLU A 117 1.16 -3.39 -16.96
N MET A 118 0.54 -4.54 -17.18
CA MET A 118 1.24 -5.82 -17.34
C MET A 118 2.28 -5.85 -18.47
N LYS A 119 2.04 -5.08 -19.54
CA LYS A 119 2.99 -4.92 -20.65
C LYS A 119 4.17 -4.01 -20.30
N ASN A 120 4.09 -3.21 -19.24
CA ASN A 120 5.06 -2.19 -18.86
C ASN A 120 6.04 -2.62 -17.77
N TYR A 121 5.77 -3.71 -17.05
CA TYR A 121 6.66 -4.27 -16.04
C TYR A 121 7.15 -5.69 -16.38
N GLN A 122 8.28 -6.06 -15.79
CA GLN A 122 8.81 -7.43 -15.89
C GLN A 122 8.03 -8.38 -14.99
N LYS A 123 8.00 -8.10 -13.68
CA LYS A 123 7.16 -8.79 -12.70
C LYS A 123 6.46 -7.80 -11.75
N ALA A 124 5.43 -8.27 -11.06
CA ALA A 124 4.63 -7.53 -10.09
C ALA A 124 4.91 -8.00 -8.67
N VAL A 125 5.04 -7.04 -7.76
CA VAL A 125 4.97 -7.24 -6.31
C VAL A 125 3.60 -6.79 -5.83
N ILE A 126 2.83 -7.69 -5.23
CA ILE A 126 1.55 -7.33 -4.62
C ILE A 126 1.76 -7.16 -3.12
N VAL A 127 1.30 -6.05 -2.55
CA VAL A 127 1.46 -5.76 -1.12
C VAL A 127 0.09 -5.69 -0.48
N SER A 128 -0.35 -6.83 0.04
CA SER A 128 -1.57 -7.00 0.84
C SER A 128 -1.54 -8.38 1.52
N GLY A 129 -2.23 -8.50 2.65
CA GLY A 129 -2.59 -9.77 3.27
C GLY A 129 -4.05 -10.16 3.02
N ASP A 130 -4.81 -9.36 2.28
CA ASP A 130 -6.23 -9.58 2.03
C ASP A 130 -6.48 -10.69 1.00
N GLY A 131 -7.45 -11.57 1.24
CA GLY A 131 -7.81 -12.68 0.36
C GLY A 131 -8.52 -12.25 -0.92
N ASP A 132 -9.08 -11.03 -0.96
CA ASP A 132 -9.81 -10.52 -2.13
C ASP A 132 -8.92 -10.39 -3.38
N PHE A 133 -7.59 -10.31 -3.19
CA PHE A 133 -6.63 -10.31 -4.29
C PHE A 133 -6.21 -11.71 -4.78
N TYR A 134 -6.78 -12.80 -4.23
CA TYR A 134 -6.44 -14.17 -4.63
C TYR A 134 -6.49 -14.38 -6.14
N SER A 135 -7.57 -13.93 -6.80
CA SER A 135 -7.71 -14.08 -8.25
C SER A 135 -6.64 -13.29 -9.04
N LEU A 136 -6.18 -12.15 -8.51
CA LEU A 136 -5.07 -11.42 -9.11
C LEU A 136 -3.74 -12.18 -8.96
N ILE A 137 -3.49 -12.76 -7.78
CA ILE A 137 -2.29 -13.57 -7.53
C ILE A 137 -2.26 -14.78 -8.46
N GLU A 138 -3.38 -15.51 -8.55
CA GLU A 138 -3.52 -16.66 -9.44
C GLU A 138 -3.27 -16.26 -10.90
N TYR A 139 -3.88 -15.17 -11.37
CA TYR A 139 -3.70 -14.70 -12.74
C TYR A 139 -2.26 -14.28 -13.02
N LEU A 140 -1.61 -13.54 -12.11
CA LEU A 140 -0.23 -13.11 -12.28
C LEU A 140 0.76 -14.28 -12.24
N GLU A 141 0.50 -15.31 -11.44
CA GLU A 141 1.33 -16.52 -11.41
C GLU A 141 1.24 -17.28 -12.74
N ALA A 142 0.03 -17.51 -13.25
CA ALA A 142 -0.21 -18.16 -14.54
C ALA A 142 0.45 -17.43 -15.72
N GLU A 143 0.41 -16.10 -15.72
CA GLU A 143 1.09 -15.25 -16.73
C GLU A 143 2.61 -15.15 -16.51
N LYS A 144 3.16 -15.84 -15.50
CA LYS A 144 4.56 -15.74 -15.06
C LYS A 144 4.95 -14.28 -14.79
N LYS A 145 4.03 -13.49 -14.25
CA LYS A 145 4.17 -12.07 -13.92
C LYS A 145 4.26 -11.80 -12.42
N LEU A 146 3.93 -12.74 -11.55
CA LEU A 146 4.13 -12.59 -10.10
C LEU A 146 5.61 -12.66 -9.73
N LEU A 147 6.07 -11.72 -8.90
CA LEU A 147 7.39 -11.77 -8.24
C LEU A 147 7.25 -12.20 -6.77
N HIS A 148 6.50 -11.43 -5.98
CA HIS A 148 6.29 -11.67 -4.57
C HIS A 148 4.95 -11.10 -4.10
N LEU A 149 4.43 -11.70 -3.03
CA LEU A 149 3.30 -11.23 -2.25
C LEU A 149 3.81 -10.77 -0.88
N LEU A 150 3.79 -9.46 -0.62
CA LEU A 150 4.26 -8.90 0.64
C LEU A 150 3.10 -8.76 1.62
N ALA A 151 3.00 -9.71 2.55
CA ALA A 151 2.01 -9.67 3.62
C ALA A 151 2.49 -8.74 4.75
N PRO A 152 1.60 -7.95 5.38
CA PRO A 152 2.00 -7.06 6.48
C PRO A 152 2.57 -7.81 7.69
N ASN A 153 1.94 -8.92 8.07
CA ASN A 153 2.26 -9.73 9.26
C ASN A 153 1.79 -11.19 9.07
N THR A 154 1.72 -12.00 10.13
CA THR A 154 1.23 -13.40 10.07
C THR A 154 -0.24 -13.58 9.72
N GLN A 155 -1.06 -12.55 9.94
CA GLN A 155 -2.50 -12.58 9.74
C GLN A 155 -2.84 -12.17 8.31
N TYR A 156 -2.42 -13.00 7.34
CA TYR A 156 -2.87 -12.91 5.95
C TYR A 156 -3.83 -14.06 5.62
N SER A 157 -4.57 -13.91 4.53
CA SER A 157 -5.56 -14.89 4.08
C SER A 157 -4.93 -16.27 3.85
N SER A 158 -5.58 -17.31 4.38
CA SER A 158 -5.19 -18.71 4.15
C SER A 158 -5.30 -19.14 2.69
N LEU A 159 -6.01 -18.36 1.84
CA LEU A 159 -6.03 -18.58 0.39
C LEU A 159 -4.62 -18.49 -0.22
N TYR A 160 -3.70 -17.79 0.42
CA TYR A 160 -2.31 -17.66 -0.04
C TYR A 160 -1.43 -18.88 0.27
N ASN A 161 -1.93 -19.89 0.99
CA ASN A 161 -1.16 -21.11 1.27
C ASN A 161 -0.67 -21.81 -0.02
N LYS A 162 -1.42 -21.72 -1.13
CA LYS A 162 -1.02 -22.25 -2.45
C LYS A 162 0.17 -21.49 -3.06
N TYR A 163 0.39 -20.25 -2.63
CA TYR A 163 1.41 -19.33 -3.14
C TYR A 163 2.46 -18.97 -2.08
N GLU A 164 2.60 -19.78 -1.03
CA GLU A 164 3.47 -19.49 0.12
C GLU A 164 4.93 -19.22 -0.28
N GLU A 165 5.43 -19.85 -1.35
CA GLU A 165 6.78 -19.59 -1.89
C GLU A 165 6.99 -18.13 -2.34
N TYR A 166 5.91 -17.44 -2.73
CA TYR A 166 5.93 -16.03 -3.11
C TYR A 166 5.77 -15.10 -1.92
N VAL A 167 5.28 -15.60 -0.78
CA VAL A 167 4.92 -14.77 0.38
C VAL A 167 6.18 -14.32 1.13
N GLN A 168 6.27 -13.01 1.37
CA GLN A 168 7.29 -12.42 2.24
C GLN A 168 6.59 -11.53 3.25
N ARG A 169 7.02 -11.60 4.51
CA ARG A 169 6.37 -10.88 5.61
C ARG A 169 7.13 -9.61 5.99
N LEU A 170 6.45 -8.47 5.92
CA LEU A 170 7.05 -7.15 6.20
C LEU A 170 7.35 -6.92 7.69
N ASP A 171 6.63 -7.57 8.60
CA ASP A 171 6.89 -7.46 10.03
C ASP A 171 8.26 -8.00 10.45
N LYS A 172 8.83 -8.94 9.68
CA LYS A 172 10.21 -9.42 9.86
C LYS A 172 11.25 -8.32 9.57
N HIS A 173 10.87 -7.24 8.89
CA HIS A 173 11.74 -6.13 8.53
C HIS A 173 11.49 -4.86 9.36
N ARG A 174 10.82 -4.97 10.53
CA ARG A 174 10.48 -3.82 11.39
C ARG A 174 11.65 -2.87 11.66
N GLN A 175 12.84 -3.39 11.96
CA GLN A 175 13.99 -2.53 12.30
C GLN A 175 14.41 -1.63 11.14
N GLU A 176 14.33 -2.16 9.92
CA GLU A 176 14.64 -1.43 8.69
C GLU A 176 13.49 -0.49 8.33
N LEU A 177 12.25 -0.96 8.42
CA LEU A 177 11.08 -0.29 7.86
C LEU A 177 10.36 0.68 8.81
N SER A 178 10.64 0.64 10.11
CA SER A 178 9.97 1.52 11.08
C SER A 178 10.60 2.91 11.16
N TYR A 179 9.80 3.90 11.57
CA TYR A 179 10.35 5.15 12.08
C TYR A 179 11.23 4.86 13.29
N ARG A 180 12.44 5.43 13.31
CA ARG A 180 13.25 5.43 14.54
C ARG A 180 12.51 6.29 15.56
N LEU A 181 12.00 5.69 16.63
CA LEU A 181 11.61 6.48 17.79
C LEU A 181 12.87 7.17 18.29
N TYR A 182 12.94 8.49 18.13
CA TYR A 182 13.97 9.29 18.76
C TYR A 182 13.75 9.18 20.28
N LYS A 183 14.55 8.35 20.97
CA LYS A 183 14.58 8.38 22.44
C LYS A 183 15.12 9.76 22.81
N LYS A 184 14.24 10.66 23.26
CA LYS A 184 14.66 11.90 23.93
C LYS A 184 15.61 11.47 25.06
N ALA A 185 16.86 11.90 25.01
CA ALA A 185 17.82 11.61 26.05
C ALA A 185 17.29 12.24 27.36
N ASN A 186 16.81 11.40 28.28
CA ASN A 186 16.55 11.82 29.66
C ASN A 186 17.90 12.07 30.31
N GLY A 187 18.37 13.32 30.25
CA GLY A 187 19.67 13.71 30.76
C GLY A 187 19.69 15.17 31.15
N THR A 188 19.11 15.49 32.32
CA THR A 188 19.65 16.49 33.24
C THR A 188 18.94 16.31 34.59
N LYS A 189 19.62 15.65 35.53
CA LYS A 189 19.29 15.76 36.95
C LYS A 189 19.60 17.22 37.34
N SER A 190 18.60 17.97 37.79
CA SER A 190 18.85 19.22 38.52
C SER A 190 19.65 18.90 39.79
N PRO A 191 20.67 19.70 40.14
CA PRO A 191 21.34 19.56 41.41
C PRO A 191 20.40 19.99 42.53
N ALA A 192 20.38 19.21 43.62
CA ALA A 192 19.67 19.55 44.84
C ALA A 192 20.19 20.88 45.39
N ALA A 193 19.29 21.84 45.62
CA ALA A 193 19.60 23.05 46.37
C ALA A 193 19.77 22.70 47.86
N LYS A 194 20.82 23.27 48.45
CA LYS A 194 21.13 23.22 49.89
C LYS A 194 20.10 23.99 50.71
#